data_AF-A0A844G2J6-F1
#
_entry.id   AF-A0A844G2J6-F1
#
_cell.length_a   1.000
_cell.length_b   1.000
_cell.length_c   1.000
_cell.angle_alpha   90.00
_cell.angle_beta   90.00
_cell.angle_gamma   90.00
#
_symmetry.space_group_name_H-M   'P 1'
#
loop_
_entity.id
_entity.type
_entity.pdbx_description
1 polymer ?
#
loop_
_entity_poly.entity_id
_entity_poly.type
_entity_poly.pdbx_seq_one_letter_code
_entity_poly.pdbx_strand_id
1 'polypeptide(L)'
;MASRLSYRTRSKLLKLLHGESAANSEEHELNAVFLQITLAIMLIFMITFFLFMEKTGGEINRLDELREQLDLARREKLANAVDRTAERYRVRYGLTPFLRIDPDSGRKSYDLAGIIRDGALSGEENPRLSFRQGGQNACLDYSAPDVLQAEWEKQTLGQAGIAASDLGDADRLWLKEQLKLRIGQLRNEVSEVQTLAAATLQEHIAQHPETVTDPELRKLLARINAEPDGETRRYLLTELAGRLNAFVRSELKRISGAPMLEELP
;
A
#
# COMPACT_ATOMS: atom_id res chain seq x y z
N MET A 1 86.76 -26.11 74.71
CA MET A 1 87.60 -25.33 73.78
C MET A 1 86.76 -24.95 72.56
N ALA A 2 86.30 -23.71 72.47
CA ALA A 2 85.53 -23.22 71.33
C ALA A 2 86.42 -22.31 70.48
N SER A 3 86.67 -22.72 69.24
CA SER A 3 87.46 -21.99 68.25
C SER A 3 86.75 -20.67 67.87
N ARG A 4 87.41 -19.54 68.10
CA ARG A 4 86.92 -18.23 67.66
C ARG A 4 87.01 -18.15 66.13
N LEU A 5 85.85 -18.10 65.47
CA LEU A 5 85.74 -17.80 64.04
C LEU A 5 86.45 -16.48 63.72
N SER A 6 87.35 -16.52 62.74
CA SER A 6 88.08 -15.34 62.24
C SER A 6 87.11 -14.26 61.75
N TYR A 7 87.42 -13.00 62.04
CA TYR A 7 86.64 -11.81 61.64
C TYR A 7 86.31 -11.80 60.14
N ARG A 8 87.22 -12.29 59.29
CA ARG A 8 86.99 -12.40 57.84
C ARG A 8 85.92 -13.42 57.49
N THR A 9 85.90 -14.57 58.15
CA THR A 9 84.90 -15.63 57.93
C THR A 9 83.52 -15.18 58.43
N ARG A 10 83.48 -14.46 59.56
CA ARG A 10 82.25 -13.87 60.10
C ARG A 10 81.70 -12.74 59.22
N SER A 11 82.57 -11.90 58.65
CA SER A 11 82.18 -10.84 57.71
C SER A 11 81.69 -11.37 56.36
N LYS A 12 82.25 -12.49 55.87
CA LYS A 12 81.78 -13.17 54.64
C LYS A 12 80.45 -13.88 54.87
N LEU A 13 80.26 -14.52 56.03
CA LEU A 13 78.98 -15.11 56.42
C LEU A 13 77.90 -14.04 56.62
N LEU A 14 78.23 -12.90 57.24
CA LEU A 14 77.29 -11.77 57.38
C LEU A 14 76.94 -11.15 56.02
N LYS A 15 77.88 -11.05 55.07
CA LYS A 15 77.56 -10.62 53.69
C LYS A 15 76.66 -11.62 52.94
N LEU A 16 76.91 -12.92 53.08
CA LEU A 16 76.07 -13.97 52.49
C LEU A 16 74.68 -14.07 53.15
N LEU A 17 74.55 -13.72 54.43
CA LEU A 17 73.28 -13.70 55.15
C LEU A 17 72.48 -12.40 55.00
N HIS A 18 73.11 -11.27 54.64
CA HIS A 18 72.46 -9.94 54.66
C HIS A 18 72.61 -9.09 53.38
N GLY A 19 73.21 -9.54 52.29
CA GLY A 19 73.44 -8.61 51.18
C GLY A 19 73.82 -9.22 49.85
N GLU A 20 72.81 -9.67 49.12
CA GLU A 20 72.70 -9.56 47.65
C GLU A 20 71.30 -9.97 47.14
N SER A 21 70.47 -10.62 47.98
CA SER A 21 69.10 -11.01 47.60
C SER A 21 68.00 -10.01 48.00
N ALA A 22 68.23 -9.08 48.93
CA ALA A 22 67.17 -8.21 49.47
C ALA A 22 66.86 -6.98 48.59
N ALA A 23 67.89 -6.37 47.98
CA ALA A 23 67.68 -5.23 47.08
C ALA A 23 67.05 -5.68 45.74
N ASN A 24 67.45 -6.85 45.21
CA ASN A 24 66.81 -7.43 44.04
C ASN A 24 65.42 -8.00 44.36
N SER A 25 65.18 -8.55 45.57
CA SER A 25 63.82 -9.00 45.94
C SER A 25 62.88 -7.83 46.11
N GLU A 26 63.32 -6.71 46.71
CA GLU A 26 62.49 -5.49 46.81
C GLU A 26 62.20 -4.90 45.42
N GLU A 27 63.17 -4.82 44.50
CA GLU A 27 62.89 -4.38 43.12
C GLU A 27 62.00 -5.34 42.33
N HIS A 28 62.14 -6.66 42.53
CA HIS A 28 61.26 -7.67 41.92
C HIS A 28 59.85 -7.65 42.52
N GLU A 29 59.71 -7.44 43.83
CA GLU A 29 58.42 -7.26 44.51
C GLU A 29 57.75 -5.95 44.07
N LEU A 30 58.49 -4.86 43.97
CA LEU A 30 57.98 -3.58 43.47
C LEU A 30 57.53 -3.69 42.01
N ASN A 31 58.33 -4.33 41.14
CA ASN A 31 57.95 -4.59 39.75
C ASN A 31 56.75 -5.54 39.62
N ALA A 32 56.64 -6.55 40.50
CA ALA A 32 55.48 -7.44 40.55
C ALA A 32 54.21 -6.68 40.97
N VAL A 33 54.32 -5.79 41.96
CA VAL A 33 53.22 -4.91 42.39
C VAL A 33 52.83 -3.93 41.30
N PHE A 34 53.79 -3.30 40.61
CA PHE A 34 53.51 -2.43 39.47
C PHE A 34 52.86 -3.19 38.31
N LEU A 35 53.31 -4.40 38.00
CA LEU A 35 52.69 -5.26 37.00
C LEU A 35 51.25 -5.62 37.40
N GLN A 36 51.01 -5.95 38.66
CA GLN A 36 49.70 -6.29 39.19
C GLN A 36 48.74 -5.08 39.17
N ILE A 37 49.23 -3.89 39.51
CA ILE A 37 48.46 -2.64 39.40
C ILE A 37 48.14 -2.35 37.93
N THR A 38 49.10 -2.49 37.03
CA THR A 38 48.90 -2.26 35.59
C THR A 38 47.89 -3.26 35.00
N LEU A 39 47.99 -4.53 35.38
CA LEU A 39 47.05 -5.57 34.99
C LEU A 39 45.65 -5.29 35.56
N ALA A 40 45.55 -4.88 36.83
CA ALA A 40 44.28 -4.54 37.45
C ALA A 40 43.62 -3.34 36.77
N ILE A 41 44.39 -2.29 36.43
CA ILE A 41 43.89 -1.13 35.68
C ILE A 41 43.42 -1.57 34.29
N MET A 42 44.20 -2.40 33.59
CA MET A 42 43.83 -2.93 32.27
C MET A 42 42.52 -3.75 32.36
N LEU A 43 42.38 -4.57 33.40
CA LEU A 43 41.18 -5.39 33.60
C LEU A 43 39.94 -4.53 33.89
N ILE A 44 40.08 -3.47 34.70
CA ILE A 44 39.02 -2.49 34.96
C ILE A 44 38.62 -1.78 33.66
N PHE A 45 39.59 -1.35 32.84
CA PHE A 45 39.31 -0.76 31.54
C PHE A 45 38.60 -1.73 30.60
N MET A 46 39.05 -2.98 30.56
CA MET A 46 38.44 -4.01 29.71
C MET A 46 36.99 -4.29 30.13
N ILE A 47 36.72 -4.45 31.43
CA ILE A 47 35.37 -4.65 31.96
C ILE A 47 34.48 -3.44 31.63
N THR A 48 34.99 -2.22 31.84
CA THR A 48 34.23 -0.99 31.56
C THR A 48 33.92 -0.85 30.07
N PHE A 49 34.87 -1.19 29.20
CA PHE A 49 34.68 -1.20 27.75
C PHE A 49 33.65 -2.24 27.32
N PHE A 50 33.69 -3.47 27.87
CA PHE A 50 32.71 -4.50 27.57
C PHE A 50 31.30 -4.11 28.03
N LEU A 51 31.15 -3.60 29.26
CA LEU A 51 29.86 -3.12 29.77
C LEU A 51 29.32 -1.96 28.94
N PHE A 52 30.19 -1.07 28.45
CA PHE A 52 29.80 0.03 27.56
C PHE A 52 29.35 -0.49 26.19
N MET A 53 30.10 -1.40 25.57
CA MET A 53 29.77 -2.00 24.27
C MET A 53 28.47 -2.81 24.32
N GLU A 54 28.24 -3.59 25.38
CA GLU A 54 27.02 -4.38 25.56
C GLU A 54 25.81 -3.47 25.76
N LYS A 55 25.93 -2.44 26.60
CA LYS A 55 24.85 -1.48 26.85
C LYS A 55 24.53 -0.63 25.62
N THR A 56 25.55 -0.11 24.94
CA THR A 56 25.35 0.71 23.74
C THR A 56 24.87 -0.10 22.54
N GLY A 57 25.40 -1.31 22.34
CA GLY A 57 24.91 -2.22 21.29
C GLY A 57 23.45 -2.64 21.51
N GLY A 58 23.07 -2.95 22.75
CA GLY A 58 21.67 -3.23 23.10
C GLY A 58 20.74 -2.03 22.92
N GLU A 59 21.18 -0.82 23.29
CA GLU A 59 20.41 0.40 23.09
C GLU A 59 20.26 0.77 21.61
N ILE A 60 21.29 0.59 20.79
CA ILE A 60 21.24 0.82 19.34
C ILE A 60 20.27 -0.16 18.66
N ASN A 61 20.39 -1.46 18.93
CA ASN A 61 19.49 -2.47 18.37
C ASN A 61 18.03 -2.19 18.76
N ARG A 62 17.77 -1.80 20.01
CA ARG A 62 16.43 -1.43 20.46
C ARG A 62 15.90 -0.17 19.77
N LEU A 63 16.75 0.82 19.52
CA LEU A 63 16.38 2.03 18.77
C LEU A 63 16.05 1.70 17.31
N ASP A 64 16.82 0.81 16.68
CA ASP A 64 16.57 0.33 15.33
C ASP A 64 15.25 -0.44 15.25
N GLU A 65 14.99 -1.35 16.19
CA GLU A 65 13.70 -2.05 16.29
C GLU A 65 12.52 -1.09 16.48
N LEU A 66 12.66 -0.09 17.35
CA LEU A 66 11.62 0.93 17.56
C LEU A 66 11.40 1.78 16.31
N ARG A 67 12.47 2.08 15.57
CA ARG A 67 12.39 2.81 14.31
C ARG A 67 11.68 1.99 13.24
N GLU A 68 12.02 0.72 13.10
CA GLU A 68 11.33 -0.20 12.17
C GLU A 68 9.85 -0.34 12.53
N GLN A 69 9.52 -0.50 13.81
CA GLN A 69 8.12 -0.55 14.26
C GLN A 69 7.38 0.75 13.96
N LEU A 70 8.02 1.90 14.14
CA LEU A 70 7.43 3.21 13.82
C LEU A 70 7.18 3.35 12.31
N ASP A 71 8.14 2.94 11.48
CA ASP A 71 8.01 3.00 10.02
C ASP A 71 6.92 2.04 9.52
N LEU A 72 6.82 0.83 10.09
CA LEU A 72 5.73 -0.12 9.81
C LEU A 72 4.37 0.44 10.23
N ALA A 73 4.25 0.99 11.43
CA ALA A 73 3.00 1.57 11.92
C ALA A 73 2.57 2.78 11.07
N ARG A 74 3.53 3.61 10.63
CA ARG A 74 3.27 4.71 9.70
C ARG A 74 2.74 4.19 8.37
N ARG A 75 3.37 3.14 7.82
CA ARG A 75 2.98 2.52 6.57
C ARG A 75 1.57 1.93 6.63
N GLU A 76 1.24 1.24 7.72
CA GLU A 76 -0.10 0.71 7.96
C GLU A 76 -1.14 1.84 8.07
N LYS A 77 -0.80 2.93 8.78
CA LYS A 77 -1.67 4.11 8.86
C LYS A 77 -1.94 4.72 7.49
N LEU A 78 -0.91 4.83 6.64
CA LEU A 78 -1.07 5.30 5.27
C LEU A 78 -1.93 4.34 4.43
N ALA A 79 -1.73 3.02 4.55
CA ALA A 79 -2.55 2.03 3.84
C ALA A 79 -4.03 2.14 4.22
N ASN A 80 -4.32 2.21 5.52
CA ASN A 80 -5.68 2.41 6.03
C ASN A 80 -6.29 3.73 5.55
N ALA A 81 -5.49 4.81 5.47
CA ALA A 81 -5.95 6.09 4.94
C ALA A 81 -6.27 6.01 3.43
N VAL A 82 -5.44 5.32 2.65
CA VAL A 82 -5.69 5.07 1.21
C VAL A 82 -7.03 4.35 1.03
N ASP A 83 -7.29 3.30 1.81
CA ASP A 83 -8.52 2.52 1.71
C ASP A 83 -9.76 3.33 2.11
N ARG A 84 -9.66 4.17 3.15
CA ARG A 84 -10.74 5.11 3.53
C ARG A 84 -11.00 6.16 2.47
N THR A 85 -9.96 6.72 1.85
CA THR A 85 -10.10 7.64 0.73
C THR A 85 -10.81 6.94 -0.43
N ALA A 86 -10.39 5.73 -0.80
CA ALA A 86 -11.03 4.95 -1.85
C ALA A 86 -12.52 4.69 -1.55
N GLU A 87 -12.88 4.34 -0.32
CA GLU A 87 -14.29 4.14 0.06
C GLU A 87 -15.11 5.44 -0.05
N ARG A 88 -14.53 6.59 0.32
CA ARG A 88 -15.19 7.88 0.14
C ARG A 88 -15.46 8.19 -1.35
N TYR A 89 -14.51 7.89 -2.23
CA TYR A 89 -14.72 8.04 -3.67
C TYR A 89 -15.70 7.02 -4.23
N ARG A 90 -15.76 5.79 -3.70
CA ARG A 90 -16.78 4.79 -4.04
C ARG A 90 -18.19 5.31 -3.78
N VAL A 91 -18.40 5.95 -2.63
CA VAL A 91 -19.66 6.63 -2.29
C VAL A 91 -19.93 7.81 -3.24
N ARG A 92 -18.93 8.66 -3.49
CA ARG A 92 -19.04 9.82 -4.41
C ARG A 92 -19.42 9.40 -5.84
N TYR A 93 -18.92 8.26 -6.29
CA TYR A 93 -19.24 7.67 -7.60
C TYR A 93 -20.53 6.84 -7.59
N GLY A 94 -21.29 6.84 -6.49
CA GLY A 94 -22.60 6.21 -6.43
C GLY A 94 -22.56 4.69 -6.58
N LEU A 95 -21.44 4.04 -6.24
CA LEU A 95 -21.26 2.60 -6.39
C LEU A 95 -21.87 1.79 -5.24
N THR A 96 -22.00 2.40 -4.05
CA THR A 96 -22.47 1.72 -2.83
C THR A 96 -23.82 1.02 -2.96
N PRO A 97 -24.87 1.59 -3.59
CA PRO A 97 -26.17 0.92 -3.71
C PRO A 97 -26.14 -0.35 -4.58
N PHE A 98 -25.13 -0.49 -5.44
CA PHE A 98 -24.98 -1.61 -6.36
C PHE A 98 -24.02 -2.67 -5.84
N LEU A 99 -23.29 -2.35 -4.78
CA LEU A 99 -22.27 -3.21 -4.22
C LEU A 99 -22.90 -4.39 -3.48
N ARG A 100 -22.54 -5.59 -3.90
CA ARG A 100 -22.78 -6.84 -3.18
C ARG A 100 -21.47 -7.41 -2.69
N ILE A 101 -21.44 -7.70 -1.40
CA ILE A 101 -20.30 -8.36 -0.76
C ILE A 101 -20.76 -9.78 -0.46
N ASP A 102 -20.07 -10.74 -1.05
CA ASP A 102 -20.25 -12.14 -0.71
C ASP A 102 -19.88 -12.33 0.77
N PRO A 103 -20.81 -12.83 1.62
CA PRO A 103 -20.58 -12.97 3.05
C PRO A 103 -19.50 -14.01 3.39
N ASP A 104 -19.27 -15.01 2.53
CA ASP A 104 -18.34 -16.11 2.79
C ASP A 104 -16.93 -15.78 2.28
N SER A 105 -16.84 -15.19 1.08
CA SER A 105 -15.55 -14.88 0.44
C SER A 105 -15.09 -13.44 0.63
N GLY A 106 -15.97 -12.54 1.09
CA GLY A 106 -15.71 -11.10 1.13
C GLY A 106 -15.57 -10.46 -0.25
N ARG A 107 -15.83 -11.20 -1.34
CA ARG A 107 -15.65 -10.72 -2.70
C ARG A 107 -16.70 -9.67 -3.04
N LYS A 108 -16.23 -8.53 -3.57
CA LYS A 108 -17.09 -7.47 -4.10
C LYS A 108 -17.58 -7.83 -5.49
N SER A 109 -18.87 -7.63 -5.73
CA SER A 109 -19.54 -7.73 -7.02
C SER A 109 -20.56 -6.61 -7.14
N TYR A 110 -20.94 -6.27 -8.37
CA TYR A 110 -21.96 -5.25 -8.61
C TYR A 110 -23.21 -5.90 -9.19
N ASP A 111 -24.37 -5.62 -8.61
CA ASP A 111 -25.67 -6.00 -9.20
C ASP A 111 -26.50 -4.75 -9.48
N LEU A 112 -26.94 -4.65 -10.72
CA LEU A 112 -27.77 -3.57 -11.26
C LEU A 112 -29.22 -4.01 -11.52
N ALA A 113 -29.61 -5.18 -11.03
CA ALA A 113 -30.97 -5.70 -11.13
C ALA A 113 -32.00 -4.62 -10.76
N GLY A 114 -32.87 -4.31 -11.70
CA GLY A 114 -33.98 -3.38 -11.50
C GLY A 114 -33.63 -1.89 -11.58
N ILE A 115 -32.41 -1.50 -11.99
CA ILE A 115 -32.07 -0.12 -12.35
C ILE A 115 -32.67 0.28 -13.69
N ILE A 116 -32.73 -0.63 -14.65
CA ILE A 116 -33.44 -0.40 -15.91
C ILE A 116 -34.78 -1.14 -15.80
N ARG A 117 -35.89 -0.40 -15.92
CA ARG A 117 -37.25 -0.94 -16.00
C ARG A 117 -37.95 -0.29 -17.17
N ASP A 118 -38.55 -1.10 -18.04
CA ASP A 118 -39.26 -0.65 -19.24
C ASP A 118 -38.42 0.31 -20.13
N GLY A 119 -37.12 0.01 -20.27
CA GLY A 119 -36.19 0.80 -21.10
C GLY A 119 -35.80 2.16 -20.52
N ALA A 120 -36.20 2.47 -19.29
CA ALA A 120 -35.85 3.69 -18.57
C ALA A 120 -35.14 3.37 -17.25
N LEU A 121 -34.52 4.40 -16.64
CA LEU A 121 -34.08 4.27 -15.25
C LEU A 121 -35.29 4.06 -14.34
N SER A 122 -35.14 3.12 -13.41
CA SER A 122 -36.09 2.78 -12.37
C SER A 122 -36.59 4.01 -11.63
N GLY A 123 -37.85 3.97 -11.24
CA GLY A 123 -38.47 5.01 -10.41
C GLY A 123 -37.89 5.09 -8.99
N GLU A 124 -37.09 4.10 -8.58
CA GLU A 124 -36.41 4.11 -7.29
C GLU A 124 -35.40 5.27 -7.23
N GLU A 125 -35.66 6.22 -6.33
CA GLU A 125 -34.94 7.48 -6.27
C GLU A 125 -33.45 7.30 -5.99
N ASN A 126 -33.10 6.42 -5.06
CA ASN A 126 -31.72 6.24 -4.59
C ASN A 126 -30.80 5.61 -5.67
N PRO A 127 -31.10 4.43 -6.26
CA PRO A 127 -30.33 3.88 -7.40
C PRO A 127 -30.20 4.85 -8.58
N ARG A 128 -31.29 5.53 -8.94
CA ARG A 128 -31.31 6.46 -10.08
C ARG A 128 -30.40 7.67 -9.85
N LEU A 129 -30.46 8.28 -8.66
CA LEU A 129 -29.61 9.41 -8.30
C LEU A 129 -28.15 9.00 -8.20
N SER A 130 -27.86 7.86 -7.56
CA SER A 130 -26.49 7.35 -7.44
C SER A 130 -25.86 7.06 -8.78
N PHE A 131 -26.57 6.42 -9.72
CA PHE A 131 -26.05 6.20 -11.07
C PHE A 131 -25.78 7.52 -11.80
N ARG A 132 -26.74 8.46 -11.75
CA ARG A 132 -26.63 9.75 -12.46
C ARG A 132 -25.51 10.63 -11.90
N GLN A 133 -25.56 10.93 -10.61
CA GLN A 133 -24.57 11.79 -9.95
C GLN A 133 -23.20 11.12 -9.90
N GLY A 134 -23.17 9.80 -9.67
CA GLY A 134 -21.96 9.00 -9.66
C GLY A 134 -21.22 9.07 -11.00
N GLY A 135 -21.92 8.86 -12.11
CA GLY A 135 -21.35 8.99 -13.45
C GLY A 135 -20.86 10.40 -13.78
N GLN A 136 -21.59 11.44 -13.36
CA GLN A 136 -21.15 12.83 -13.53
C GLN A 136 -19.87 13.13 -12.72
N ASN A 137 -19.84 12.74 -11.44
CA ASN A 137 -18.67 12.92 -10.58
C ASN A 137 -17.46 12.15 -11.11
N ALA A 138 -17.66 10.89 -11.51
CA ALA A 138 -16.59 10.08 -12.09
C ALA A 138 -16.06 10.72 -13.37
N CYS A 139 -16.91 11.19 -14.28
CA CYS A 139 -16.46 11.84 -15.51
C CYS A 139 -15.66 13.13 -15.23
N LEU A 140 -16.14 13.97 -14.30
CA LEU A 140 -15.41 15.17 -13.89
C LEU A 140 -14.03 14.82 -13.32
N ASP A 141 -13.98 13.87 -12.40
CA ASP A 141 -12.75 13.48 -11.71
C ASP A 141 -11.76 12.79 -12.68
N TYR A 142 -12.23 11.88 -13.56
CA TYR A 142 -11.38 11.18 -14.54
C TYR A 142 -11.02 12.01 -15.77
N SER A 143 -11.69 13.14 -16.03
CA SER A 143 -11.30 14.06 -17.10
C SER A 143 -9.99 14.82 -16.81
N ALA A 144 -9.57 14.87 -15.54
CA ALA A 144 -8.35 15.54 -15.08
C ALA A 144 -7.56 14.63 -14.12
N PRO A 145 -6.88 13.57 -14.64
CA PRO A 145 -6.27 12.53 -13.82
C PRO A 145 -5.18 13.05 -12.87
N ASP A 146 -4.40 14.05 -13.28
CA ASP A 146 -3.37 14.65 -12.43
C ASP A 146 -3.97 15.43 -11.25
N VAL A 147 -5.10 16.12 -11.48
CA VAL A 147 -5.84 16.83 -10.43
C VAL A 147 -6.45 15.83 -9.46
N LEU A 148 -7.04 14.75 -9.97
CA LEU A 148 -7.58 13.67 -9.15
C LEU A 148 -6.51 13.04 -8.26
N GLN A 149 -5.34 12.73 -8.82
CA GLN A 149 -4.24 12.14 -8.08
C GLN A 149 -3.75 13.07 -6.96
N ALA A 150 -3.57 14.37 -7.24
CA ALA A 150 -3.16 15.34 -6.23
C ALA A 150 -4.20 15.49 -5.10
N GLU A 151 -5.49 15.50 -5.44
CA GLU A 151 -6.57 15.60 -4.46
C GLU A 151 -6.67 14.34 -3.59
N TRP A 152 -6.49 13.14 -4.17
CA TRP A 152 -6.41 11.89 -3.42
C TRP A 152 -5.22 11.85 -2.47
N GLU A 153 -4.05 12.33 -2.91
CA GLU A 153 -2.86 12.41 -2.07
C GLU A 153 -3.11 13.32 -0.87
N LYS A 154 -3.60 14.54 -1.12
CA LYS A 154 -3.96 15.51 -0.06
C LYS A 154 -4.97 14.94 0.92
N GLN A 155 -6.04 14.30 0.44
CA GLN A 155 -7.06 13.71 1.30
C GLN A 155 -6.50 12.54 2.12
N THR A 156 -5.69 11.68 1.50
CA THR A 156 -5.08 10.53 2.17
C THR A 156 -4.11 10.95 3.27
N LEU A 157 -3.26 11.95 3.01
CA LEU A 157 -2.37 12.52 4.01
C LEU A 157 -3.15 13.19 5.15
N GLY A 158 -4.23 13.89 4.83
CA GLY A 158 -5.15 14.45 5.81
C GLY A 158 -5.81 13.39 6.70
N GLN A 159 -6.28 12.28 6.11
CA GLN A 159 -6.85 11.13 6.83
C GLN A 159 -5.82 10.42 7.70
N ALA A 160 -4.59 10.29 7.21
CA ALA A 160 -3.49 9.74 7.98
C ALA A 160 -2.98 10.71 9.06
N GLY A 161 -3.33 12.00 9.00
CA GLY A 161 -2.80 13.04 9.87
C GLY A 161 -1.27 13.17 9.76
N ILE A 162 -0.74 13.04 8.54
CA ILE A 162 0.70 13.13 8.25
C ILE A 162 0.91 14.33 7.32
N ALA A 163 1.87 15.21 7.64
CA ALA A 163 2.22 16.30 6.74
C ALA A 163 3.07 15.79 5.57
N ALA A 164 2.92 16.38 4.38
CA ALA A 164 3.69 15.98 3.20
C ALA A 164 5.21 16.14 3.38
N SER A 165 5.64 17.05 4.27
CA SER A 165 7.04 17.25 4.68
C SER A 165 7.61 16.06 5.45
N ASP A 166 6.75 15.30 6.13
CA ASP A 166 7.15 14.26 7.07
C ASP A 166 7.23 12.88 6.39
N LEU A 167 6.81 12.78 5.12
CA LEU A 167 7.01 11.59 4.30
C LEU A 167 8.45 11.55 3.78
N GLY A 168 9.14 10.46 4.11
CA GLY A 168 10.36 10.07 3.42
C GLY A 168 10.09 9.69 1.96
N ASP A 169 11.14 9.69 1.14
CA ASP A 169 11.01 9.45 -0.31
C ASP A 169 10.42 8.08 -0.65
N ALA A 170 10.75 7.04 0.13
CA ALA A 170 10.22 5.69 -0.04
C ALA A 170 8.70 5.61 0.23
N ASP A 171 8.21 6.33 1.25
CA ASP A 171 6.77 6.41 1.53
C ASP A 171 6.03 7.22 0.48
N ARG A 172 6.64 8.31 0.00
CA ARG A 172 6.05 9.16 -1.04
C ARG A 172 5.90 8.39 -2.36
N LEU A 173 6.94 7.65 -2.76
CA LEU A 173 6.90 6.82 -3.97
C LEU A 173 5.81 5.76 -3.87
N TRP A 174 5.78 5.01 -2.76
CA TRP A 174 4.75 3.99 -2.59
C TRP A 174 3.35 4.56 -2.53
N LEU A 175 3.14 5.69 -1.84
CA LEU A 175 1.83 6.33 -1.77
C LEU A 175 1.37 6.66 -3.20
N LYS A 176 2.24 7.24 -4.02
CA LYS A 176 1.95 7.54 -5.42
C LYS A 176 1.51 6.30 -6.21
N GLU A 177 2.20 5.17 -6.03
CA GLU A 177 1.87 3.90 -6.68
C GLU A 177 0.53 3.33 -6.20
N GLN A 178 0.29 3.33 -4.89
CA GLN A 178 -0.97 2.85 -4.32
C GLN A 178 -2.16 3.71 -4.75
N LEU A 179 -2.00 5.03 -4.78
CA LEU A 179 -3.05 5.93 -5.27
C LEU A 179 -3.35 5.64 -6.74
N LYS A 180 -2.33 5.51 -7.60
CA LYS A 180 -2.52 5.15 -9.01
C LYS A 180 -3.27 3.82 -9.16
N LEU A 181 -2.90 2.81 -8.38
CA LEU A 181 -3.57 1.51 -8.38
C LEU A 181 -5.04 1.63 -7.98
N ARG A 182 -5.33 2.29 -6.85
CA ARG A 182 -6.70 2.43 -6.32
C ARG A 182 -7.58 3.31 -7.21
N ILE A 183 -7.05 4.39 -7.78
CA ILE A 183 -7.75 5.24 -8.76
C ILE A 183 -8.15 4.42 -9.99
N GLY A 184 -7.23 3.59 -10.50
CA GLY A 184 -7.49 2.70 -11.63
C GLY A 184 -8.52 1.61 -11.30
N GLN A 185 -8.44 1.01 -10.11
CA GLN A 185 -9.43 0.04 -9.63
C GLN A 185 -10.83 0.66 -9.59
N LEU A 186 -10.99 1.84 -8.98
CA LEU A 186 -12.29 2.52 -8.95
C LEU A 186 -12.80 2.92 -10.34
N ARG A 187 -11.92 3.26 -11.29
CA ARG A 187 -12.32 3.52 -12.68
C ARG A 187 -12.95 2.27 -13.29
N ASN A 188 -12.34 1.11 -13.05
CA ASN A 188 -12.85 -0.17 -13.53
C ASN A 188 -14.19 -0.53 -12.87
N GLU A 189 -14.35 -0.29 -11.56
CA GLU A 189 -15.62 -0.49 -10.86
C GLU A 189 -16.75 0.37 -11.45
N VAL A 190 -16.48 1.65 -11.74
CA VAL A 190 -17.48 2.53 -12.41
C VAL A 190 -17.80 2.03 -13.82
N SER A 191 -16.78 1.62 -14.58
CA SER A 191 -16.97 1.06 -15.93
C SER A 191 -17.78 -0.24 -15.93
N GLU A 192 -17.56 -1.10 -14.93
CA GLU A 192 -18.32 -2.34 -14.71
C GLU A 192 -19.80 -2.02 -14.47
N VAL A 193 -20.11 -1.09 -13.56
CA VAL A 193 -21.49 -0.65 -13.29
C VAL A 193 -22.15 -0.08 -14.56
N GLN A 194 -21.45 0.78 -15.31
CA GLN A 194 -21.99 1.32 -16.57
C GLN A 194 -22.22 0.22 -17.63
N THR A 195 -21.33 -0.77 -17.69
CA THR A 195 -21.44 -1.90 -18.63
C THR A 195 -22.57 -2.85 -18.25
N LEU A 196 -22.78 -3.11 -16.97
CA LEU A 196 -23.91 -3.91 -16.49
C LEU A 196 -25.24 -3.19 -16.77
N ALA A 197 -25.31 -1.87 -16.59
CA ALA A 197 -26.50 -1.09 -16.93
C ALA A 197 -26.81 -1.15 -18.43
N ALA A 198 -25.76 -1.05 -19.26
CA ALA A 198 -25.88 -1.22 -20.71
C ALA A 198 -26.37 -2.63 -21.06
N ALA A 199 -25.85 -3.67 -20.42
CA ALA A 199 -26.30 -5.05 -20.64
C ALA A 199 -27.79 -5.23 -20.29
N THR A 200 -28.28 -4.67 -19.18
CA THR A 200 -29.71 -4.71 -18.82
C THR A 200 -30.57 -3.96 -19.85
N LEU A 201 -30.11 -2.81 -20.34
CA LEU A 201 -30.82 -2.08 -21.39
C LEU A 201 -30.83 -2.86 -22.71
N GLN A 202 -29.72 -3.51 -23.06
CA GLN A 202 -29.61 -4.37 -24.23
C GLN A 202 -30.57 -5.57 -24.15
N GLU A 203 -30.70 -6.19 -22.97
CA GLU A 203 -31.66 -7.27 -22.73
C GLU A 203 -33.10 -6.80 -22.92
N HIS A 204 -33.46 -5.62 -22.39
CA HIS A 204 -34.77 -5.04 -22.62
C HIS A 204 -35.06 -4.80 -24.11
N ILE A 205 -34.09 -4.23 -24.85
CA ILE A 205 -34.19 -4.00 -26.30
C ILE A 205 -34.35 -5.33 -27.06
N ALA A 206 -33.65 -6.38 -26.65
CA ALA A 206 -33.78 -7.71 -27.28
C ALA A 206 -35.18 -8.30 -27.11
N GLN A 207 -35.85 -8.03 -25.98
CA GLN A 207 -37.22 -8.45 -25.72
C GLN A 207 -38.26 -7.54 -26.40
N HIS A 208 -37.91 -6.28 -26.68
CA HIS A 208 -38.80 -5.24 -27.21
C HIS A 208 -38.15 -4.50 -28.40
N PRO A 209 -37.86 -5.19 -29.52
CA PRO A 209 -37.10 -4.63 -30.64
C PRO A 209 -37.78 -3.42 -31.32
N GLU A 210 -39.09 -3.25 -31.14
CA GLU A 210 -39.86 -2.09 -31.59
C GLU A 210 -39.45 -0.77 -30.91
N THR A 211 -38.79 -0.85 -29.75
CA THR A 211 -38.31 0.33 -29.01
C THR A 211 -37.04 0.93 -29.61
N VAL A 212 -36.36 0.21 -30.52
CA VAL A 212 -35.15 0.69 -31.20
C VAL A 212 -35.51 1.87 -32.11
N THR A 213 -35.03 3.06 -31.77
CA THR A 213 -35.21 4.28 -32.57
C THR A 213 -34.22 4.40 -33.71
N ASP A 214 -33.06 3.73 -33.65
CA ASP A 214 -32.02 3.76 -34.68
C ASP A 214 -32.48 3.08 -35.99
N PRO A 215 -32.69 3.85 -37.09
CA PRO A 215 -33.13 3.31 -38.37
C PRO A 215 -32.14 2.31 -38.95
N GLU A 216 -30.86 2.48 -38.69
CA GLU A 216 -29.82 1.65 -39.26
C GLU A 216 -29.69 0.31 -38.53
N LEU A 217 -29.89 0.32 -37.22
CA LEU A 217 -29.98 -0.91 -36.44
C LEU A 217 -31.18 -1.76 -36.90
N ARG A 218 -32.33 -1.12 -37.18
CA ARG A 218 -33.48 -1.81 -37.77
C ARG A 218 -33.19 -2.41 -39.15
N LYS A 219 -32.50 -1.66 -40.03
CA LYS A 219 -32.07 -2.17 -41.34
C LYS A 219 -31.15 -3.38 -41.20
N LEU A 220 -30.22 -3.32 -40.25
CA LEU A 220 -29.29 -4.41 -39.99
C LEU A 220 -30.02 -5.67 -39.48
N LEU A 221 -30.96 -5.51 -38.55
CA LEU A 221 -31.82 -6.59 -38.05
C LEU A 221 -32.67 -7.20 -39.18
N ALA A 222 -33.27 -6.37 -40.04
CA ALA A 222 -34.02 -6.84 -41.20
C ALA A 222 -33.14 -7.61 -42.20
N ARG A 223 -31.91 -7.16 -42.43
CA ARG A 223 -30.93 -7.83 -43.30
C ARG A 223 -30.51 -9.18 -42.73
N ILE A 224 -30.27 -9.27 -41.42
CA ILE A 224 -29.93 -10.54 -40.73
C ILE A 224 -31.08 -11.56 -40.82
N ASN A 225 -32.34 -11.10 -40.78
CA ASN A 225 -33.50 -11.98 -40.90
C ASN A 225 -33.75 -12.48 -42.34
N ALA A 226 -33.29 -11.74 -43.35
CA ALA A 226 -33.39 -12.12 -44.75
C ALA A 226 -32.22 -13.00 -45.24
N GLU A 227 -31.09 -12.99 -44.53
CA GLU A 227 -29.89 -13.74 -44.90
C GLU A 227 -29.93 -15.18 -44.34
N PRO A 228 -29.67 -16.21 -45.16
CA PRO A 228 -29.55 -17.59 -44.67
C PRO A 228 -28.33 -17.78 -43.76
N ASP A 229 -28.34 -18.84 -42.96
CA ASP A 229 -27.20 -19.19 -42.09
C ASP A 229 -25.92 -19.42 -42.89
N GLY A 230 -24.88 -18.62 -42.62
CA GLY A 230 -23.61 -18.64 -43.34
C GLY A 230 -22.61 -17.59 -42.85
N GLU A 231 -21.47 -17.46 -43.53
CA GLU A 231 -20.42 -16.49 -43.18
C GLU A 231 -20.92 -15.04 -43.22
N THR A 232 -21.75 -14.69 -44.22
CA THR A 232 -22.38 -13.37 -44.34
C THR A 232 -23.23 -13.05 -43.10
N ARG A 233 -24.03 -14.01 -42.61
CA ARG A 233 -24.84 -13.82 -41.40
C ARG A 233 -23.97 -13.63 -40.15
N ARG A 234 -22.86 -14.36 -40.02
CA ARG A 234 -21.90 -14.20 -38.91
C ARG A 234 -21.23 -12.82 -38.92
N TYR A 235 -20.86 -12.32 -40.09
CA TYR A 235 -20.32 -10.97 -40.23
C TYR A 235 -21.36 -9.91 -39.81
N LEU A 236 -22.60 -10.02 -40.29
CA LEU A 236 -23.69 -9.11 -39.92
C LEU A 236 -24.02 -9.17 -38.41
N LEU A 237 -23.93 -10.32 -37.77
CA LEU A 237 -24.08 -10.45 -36.30
C LEU A 237 -22.95 -9.74 -35.53
N THR A 238 -21.74 -9.72 -36.08
CA THR A 238 -20.60 -9.00 -35.49
C THR A 238 -20.78 -7.49 -35.63
N GLU A 239 -21.23 -7.04 -36.80
CA GLU A 239 -21.63 -5.64 -37.04
C GLU A 239 -22.79 -5.22 -36.13
N LEU A 240 -23.77 -6.11 -35.91
CA LEU A 240 -24.89 -5.89 -35.00
C LEU A 240 -24.40 -5.70 -33.58
N ALA A 241 -23.49 -6.55 -33.10
CA ALA A 241 -22.95 -6.45 -31.75
C ALA A 241 -22.26 -5.10 -31.50
N GLY A 242 -21.42 -4.65 -32.44
CA GLY A 242 -20.74 -3.36 -32.34
C GLY A 242 -21.72 -2.18 -32.34
N ARG A 243 -22.67 -2.18 -33.28
CA ARG A 243 -23.65 -1.10 -33.45
C ARG A 243 -24.67 -1.05 -32.31
N LEU A 244 -25.10 -2.21 -31.82
CA LEU A 244 -26.00 -2.33 -30.67
C LEU A 244 -25.31 -1.83 -29.40
N ASN A 245 -24.05 -2.17 -29.16
CA ASN A 245 -23.31 -1.66 -27.99
C ASN A 245 -23.19 -0.13 -28.02
N ALA A 246 -22.84 0.46 -29.17
CA ALA A 246 -22.78 1.91 -29.32
C ALA A 246 -24.16 2.59 -29.13
N PHE A 247 -25.21 2.01 -29.71
CA PHE A 247 -26.58 2.49 -29.54
C PHE A 247 -27.03 2.43 -28.07
N VAL A 248 -26.84 1.29 -27.41
CA VAL A 248 -27.21 1.08 -26.01
C VAL A 248 -26.49 2.07 -25.09
N ARG A 249 -25.20 2.35 -25.30
CA ARG A 249 -24.46 3.33 -24.50
C ARG A 249 -24.94 4.77 -24.73
N SER A 250 -25.26 5.12 -25.97
CA SER A 250 -25.86 6.42 -26.31
C SER A 250 -27.24 6.58 -25.66
N GLU A 251 -28.08 5.56 -25.74
CA GLU A 251 -29.39 5.54 -25.10
C GLU A 251 -29.27 5.58 -23.58
N LEU A 252 -28.35 4.82 -22.99
CA LEU A 252 -28.07 4.84 -21.56
C LEU A 252 -27.66 6.25 -21.09
N LYS A 253 -26.79 6.93 -21.84
CA LYS A 253 -26.43 8.34 -21.60
C LYS A 253 -27.65 9.25 -21.70
N ARG A 254 -28.50 9.07 -22.71
CA ARG A 254 -29.73 9.86 -22.92
C ARG A 254 -30.73 9.71 -21.77
N ILE A 255 -31.03 8.47 -21.36
CA ILE A 255 -32.01 8.19 -20.28
C ILE A 255 -31.46 8.56 -18.91
N SER A 256 -30.15 8.37 -18.69
CA SER A 256 -29.53 8.66 -17.39
C SER A 256 -29.15 10.13 -17.22
N GLY A 257 -28.88 10.86 -18.30
CA GLY A 257 -28.31 12.20 -18.23
C GLY A 257 -26.89 12.21 -17.64
N ALA A 258 -26.21 11.06 -17.66
CA ALA A 258 -24.86 10.90 -17.13
C ALA A 258 -23.88 10.53 -18.25
N PRO A 259 -22.68 11.12 -18.27
CA PRO A 259 -21.63 10.74 -19.22
C PRO A 259 -21.10 9.33 -18.94
N MET A 260 -20.68 8.63 -20.00
CA MET A 260 -20.06 7.31 -19.90
C MET A 260 -18.54 7.45 -19.84
N LEU A 261 -17.86 6.68 -18.99
CA LEU A 261 -16.39 6.78 -18.84
C LEU A 261 -15.61 6.34 -20.07
N GLU A 262 -16.22 5.51 -20.94
CA GLU A 262 -15.62 5.07 -22.20
C GLU A 262 -15.45 6.22 -23.21
N GLU A 263 -16.15 7.35 -23.02
CA GLU A 263 -15.96 8.54 -23.84
C GLU A 263 -14.70 9.34 -23.47
N LEU A 264 -14.08 9.04 -22.32
CA LEU A 264 -12.85 9.68 -21.86
C LEU A 264 -11.62 8.94 -22.42
N PRO A 265 -10.53 9.68 -22.76
CA PRO A 265 -9.29 9.10 -23.27
C PRO A 265 -8.58 8.17 -22.27
#